data_AF-A0A2V6C9W5-F1
#
_entry.id   AF-A0A2V6C9W5-F1
#
_cell.length_a   1.000
_cell.length_b   1.000
_cell.length_c   1.000
_cell.angle_alpha   90.00
_cell.angle_beta   90.00
_cell.angle_gamma   90.00
#
_symmetry.space_group_name_H-M   'P 1'
#
loop_
_entity.id
_entity.type
_entity.pdbx_description
1 polymer ?
#
loop_
_entity_poly.entity_id
_entity_poly.type
_entity_poly.pdbx_seq_one_letter_code
_entity_poly.pdbx_strand_id
1 'polypeptide(L)'
;MGHNDSQYPLERVFEAAELASMLEADAVPALKQRKDNDSAVRYWAALGTLMRGEKGVQAAHEELAAALKDSSPYVRIAAAEALGRYGSAADQKQALSTLVELGPNGKNGVFVSMAALNALDALGNKAAPAAQAIQAMPSQGKVPDARYAPYVPRLLEDLQARFRSEQQ
;
A
#
# COMPACT_ATOMS: atom_id res chain seq x y z
N MET A 1 13.59 9.84 -30.16
CA MET A 1 13.97 9.87 -28.73
C MET A 1 12.73 9.40 -27.97
N GLY A 2 12.65 8.31 -27.23
CA GLY A 2 13.59 7.27 -26.83
C GLY A 2 12.76 6.31 -25.97
N HIS A 3 12.27 5.22 -26.55
CA HIS A 3 11.58 4.16 -25.81
C HIS A 3 12.50 2.96 -25.82
N ASN A 4 13.26 2.81 -24.74
CA ASN A 4 13.96 1.57 -24.46
C ASN A 4 13.12 0.82 -23.43
N ASP A 5 12.28 -0.10 -23.90
CA ASP A 5 11.42 -0.94 -23.05
C ASP A 5 12.23 -1.76 -22.03
N SER A 6 13.52 -1.92 -22.27
CA SER A 6 14.47 -2.57 -21.35
C SER A 6 14.86 -1.68 -20.16
N GLN A 7 14.69 -0.36 -20.25
CA GLN A 7 15.02 0.61 -19.17
C GLN A 7 13.77 1.17 -18.49
N TYR A 8 12.68 1.38 -19.23
CA TYR A 8 11.41 1.83 -18.66
C TYR A 8 10.26 1.32 -19.54
N PRO A 9 9.48 0.33 -19.09
CA PRO A 9 8.42 -0.26 -19.90
C PRO A 9 7.16 0.61 -19.88
N LEU A 10 7.29 1.82 -20.43
CA LEU A 10 6.27 2.86 -20.38
C LEU A 10 4.91 2.35 -20.86
N GLU A 11 4.87 1.62 -21.96
CA GLU A 11 3.64 1.09 -22.54
C GLU A 11 2.94 0.13 -21.58
N ARG A 12 3.64 -0.87 -21.05
CA ARG A 12 3.08 -1.85 -20.10
C ARG A 12 2.62 -1.20 -18.80
N VAL A 13 3.37 -0.21 -18.31
CA VAL A 13 2.99 0.56 -17.12
C VAL A 13 1.75 1.41 -17.39
N PHE A 14 1.68 2.05 -18.55
CA PHE A 14 0.53 2.86 -18.96
C PHE A 14 -0.72 2.01 -19.11
N GLU A 15 -0.64 0.86 -19.79
CA GLU A 15 -1.75 -0.10 -19.91
C GLU A 15 -2.27 -0.55 -18.54
N ALA A 16 -1.35 -0.86 -17.61
CA ALA A 16 -1.73 -1.28 -16.26
C ALA A 16 -2.42 -0.15 -15.49
N ALA A 17 -1.91 1.08 -15.62
CA ALA A 17 -2.49 2.27 -15.00
C ALA A 17 -3.87 2.61 -15.58
N GLU A 18 -4.03 2.52 -16.89
CA GLU A 18 -5.30 2.73 -17.59
C GLU A 18 -6.33 1.69 -17.15
N LEU A 19 -5.97 0.39 -17.17
CA LEU A 19 -6.83 -0.69 -16.69
C LEU A 19 -7.26 -0.50 -15.23
N ALA A 20 -6.35 -0.01 -14.39
CA ALA A 20 -6.64 0.29 -12.99
C ALA A 20 -7.62 1.46 -12.84
N SER A 21 -7.35 2.57 -13.54
CA SER A 21 -8.02 3.87 -13.34
C SER A 21 -9.34 4.05 -14.09
N MET A 22 -9.58 3.33 -15.18
CA MET A 22 -10.85 3.38 -15.92
C MET A 22 -12.02 2.75 -15.16
N LEU A 23 -11.73 1.91 -14.15
CA LEU A 23 -12.74 1.29 -13.27
C LEU A 23 -13.79 0.44 -13.98
N GLU A 24 -13.50 -0.05 -15.18
CA GLU A 24 -14.35 -1.01 -15.88
C GLU A 24 -14.62 -2.24 -14.99
N ALA A 25 -15.89 -2.64 -14.93
CA ALA A 25 -16.39 -3.63 -13.99
C ALA A 25 -15.82 -5.04 -14.25
N ASP A 26 -15.47 -5.35 -15.50
CA ASP A 26 -14.95 -6.63 -15.98
C ASP A 26 -13.42 -6.69 -16.05
N ALA A 27 -12.72 -5.67 -15.56
CA ALA A 27 -11.26 -5.62 -15.58
C ALA A 27 -10.58 -6.51 -14.52
N VAL A 28 -11.32 -7.01 -13.51
CA VAL A 28 -10.74 -7.80 -12.40
C VAL A 28 -9.99 -9.05 -12.90
N PRO A 29 -10.53 -9.89 -13.79
CA PRO A 29 -9.76 -10.99 -14.41
C PRO A 29 -8.45 -10.54 -15.05
N ALA A 30 -8.44 -9.40 -15.74
CA ALA A 30 -7.23 -8.87 -16.36
C ALA A 30 -6.22 -8.40 -15.30
N LEU A 31 -6.66 -7.71 -14.24
CA LEU A 31 -5.81 -7.29 -13.12
C LEU A 31 -5.15 -8.48 -12.41
N LYS A 32 -5.91 -9.57 -12.17
CA LYS A 32 -5.38 -10.81 -11.55
C LYS A 32 -4.23 -11.43 -12.36
N GLN A 33 -4.30 -11.31 -13.69
CA GLN A 33 -3.32 -11.90 -14.60
C GLN A 33 -2.09 -11.01 -14.84
N ARG A 34 -2.04 -9.79 -14.31
CA ARG A 34 -0.91 -8.85 -14.47
C ARG A 34 0.29 -9.23 -13.60
N LYS A 35 0.87 -10.38 -13.91
CA LYS A 35 2.18 -10.81 -13.42
C LYS A 35 3.24 -10.20 -14.33
N ASP A 36 4.15 -9.44 -13.75
CA ASP A 36 5.15 -8.69 -14.51
C ASP A 36 6.45 -8.60 -13.73
N ASN A 37 7.59 -8.48 -14.41
CA ASN A 37 8.89 -8.25 -13.77
C ASN A 37 8.98 -6.83 -13.19
N ASP A 38 8.30 -5.87 -13.82
CA ASP A 38 8.25 -4.48 -13.38
C ASP A 38 7.24 -4.30 -12.24
N SER A 39 7.70 -3.72 -11.13
CA SER A 39 6.86 -3.51 -9.96
C SER A 39 5.74 -2.47 -10.15
N ALA A 40 5.88 -1.53 -11.09
CA ALA A 40 4.84 -0.54 -11.38
C ALA A 40 3.61 -1.20 -12.00
N VAL A 41 3.79 -2.18 -12.89
CA VAL A 41 2.67 -2.97 -13.45
C VAL A 41 1.95 -3.73 -12.36
N ARG A 42 2.71 -4.42 -11.48
CA ARG A 42 2.13 -5.17 -10.34
C ARG A 42 1.45 -4.26 -9.33
N TYR A 43 2.00 -3.07 -9.11
CA TYR A 43 1.42 -2.06 -8.22
C TYR A 43 0.06 -1.59 -8.74
N TRP A 44 -0.03 -1.24 -10.02
CA TRP A 44 -1.30 -0.85 -10.64
C TRP A 44 -2.33 -1.97 -10.64
N ALA A 45 -1.91 -3.23 -10.76
CA ALA A 45 -2.81 -4.38 -10.62
C ALA A 45 -3.43 -4.47 -9.21
N ALA A 46 -2.61 -4.35 -8.17
CA ALA A 46 -3.07 -4.35 -6.78
C ALA A 46 -3.94 -3.12 -6.46
N LEU A 47 -3.52 -1.93 -6.91
CA LEU A 47 -4.25 -0.69 -6.70
C LEU A 47 -5.60 -0.68 -7.43
N GLY A 48 -5.63 -1.11 -8.69
CA GLY A 48 -6.87 -1.23 -9.46
C GLY A 48 -7.87 -2.18 -8.82
N THR A 49 -7.38 -3.24 -8.16
CA THR A 49 -8.21 -4.16 -7.38
C THR A 49 -8.77 -3.49 -6.13
N LEU A 50 -7.94 -2.77 -5.37
CA LEU A 50 -8.37 -1.96 -4.22
C LEU A 50 -9.45 -0.93 -4.60
N MET A 51 -9.28 -0.23 -5.73
CA MET A 51 -10.22 0.80 -6.19
C MET A 51 -11.61 0.25 -6.54
N ARG A 52 -11.72 -1.07 -6.80
CA ARG A 52 -13.00 -1.76 -7.04
C ARG A 52 -13.68 -2.23 -5.75
N GLY A 53 -13.12 -1.87 -4.61
CA GLY A 53 -13.70 -2.11 -3.29
C GLY A 53 -13.81 -3.59 -2.94
N GLU A 54 -14.75 -3.91 -2.05
CA GLU A 54 -14.90 -5.24 -1.46
C GLU A 54 -15.03 -6.35 -2.52
N LYS A 55 -15.88 -6.17 -3.52
CA LYS A 55 -16.09 -7.17 -4.58
C LYS A 55 -14.82 -7.44 -5.39
N GLY A 56 -14.08 -6.39 -5.74
CA GLY A 56 -12.81 -6.52 -6.46
C GLY A 56 -11.77 -7.26 -5.63
N VAL A 57 -11.62 -6.88 -4.36
CA VAL A 57 -10.68 -7.53 -3.43
C VAL A 57 -11.03 -8.99 -3.17
N GLN A 58 -12.31 -9.32 -2.98
CA GLN A 58 -12.75 -10.71 -2.81
C GLN A 58 -12.45 -11.56 -4.05
N ALA A 59 -12.68 -11.02 -5.25
CA ALA A 59 -12.45 -11.73 -6.51
C ALA A 59 -10.96 -11.97 -6.82
N ALA A 60 -10.06 -11.15 -6.28
CA ALA A 60 -8.61 -11.21 -6.46
C ALA A 60 -7.85 -11.46 -5.15
N HIS A 61 -8.50 -12.12 -4.18
CA HIS A 61 -7.96 -12.33 -2.84
C HIS A 61 -6.63 -13.08 -2.85
N GLU A 62 -6.53 -14.17 -3.61
CA GLU A 62 -5.31 -14.99 -3.69
C GLU A 62 -4.12 -14.20 -4.26
N GLU A 63 -4.38 -13.37 -5.28
CA GLU A 63 -3.36 -12.51 -5.89
C GLU A 63 -2.89 -11.42 -4.94
N LEU A 64 -3.80 -10.79 -4.20
CA LEU A 64 -3.45 -9.80 -3.17
C LEU A 64 -2.67 -10.44 -2.01
N ALA A 65 -3.08 -11.63 -1.57
CA ALA A 65 -2.38 -12.37 -0.52
C ALA A 65 -0.95 -12.75 -0.94
N ALA A 66 -0.75 -13.13 -2.21
CA ALA A 66 0.59 -13.33 -2.77
C ALA A 66 1.39 -12.02 -2.84
N ALA A 67 0.74 -10.91 -3.22
CA ALA A 67 1.37 -9.59 -3.35
C ALA A 67 1.86 -8.99 -2.01
N LEU A 68 1.39 -9.47 -0.85
CA LEU A 68 1.97 -9.11 0.45
C LEU A 68 3.45 -9.51 0.59
N LYS A 69 3.92 -10.46 -0.23
CA LYS A 69 5.30 -10.96 -0.27
C LYS A 69 6.09 -10.43 -1.47
N ASP A 70 5.56 -9.44 -2.18
CA ASP A 70 6.23 -8.86 -3.35
C ASP A 70 7.59 -8.22 -2.99
N SER A 71 8.53 -8.22 -3.93
CA SER A 71 9.84 -7.59 -3.73
C SER A 71 9.75 -6.06 -3.63
N SER A 72 8.70 -5.45 -4.18
CA SER A 72 8.47 -4.02 -4.12
C SER A 72 7.61 -3.63 -2.91
N PRO A 73 8.06 -2.68 -2.07
CA PRO A 73 7.29 -2.23 -0.92
C PRO A 73 5.97 -1.57 -1.33
N TYR A 74 5.90 -0.92 -2.49
CA TYR A 74 4.66 -0.28 -2.95
C TYR A 74 3.58 -1.29 -3.33
N VAL A 75 3.97 -2.41 -3.95
CA VAL A 75 3.06 -3.52 -4.25
C VAL A 75 2.52 -4.12 -2.95
N ARG A 76 3.42 -4.37 -1.98
CA ARG A 76 3.04 -4.85 -0.64
C ARG A 76 2.06 -3.91 0.06
N ILE A 77 2.28 -2.60 -0.01
CA ILE A 77 1.41 -1.58 0.62
C ILE A 77 0.02 -1.59 -0.03
N ALA A 78 -0.07 -1.56 -1.37
CA ALA A 78 -1.36 -1.58 -2.06
C ALA A 78 -2.16 -2.85 -1.74
N ALA A 79 -1.49 -4.01 -1.71
CA ALA A 79 -2.10 -5.27 -1.33
C ALA A 79 -2.55 -5.29 0.14
N ALA A 80 -1.71 -4.77 1.05
CA ALA A 80 -2.04 -4.66 2.47
C ALA A 80 -3.22 -3.71 2.71
N GLU A 81 -3.29 -2.58 2.01
CA GLU A 81 -4.44 -1.68 2.11
C GLU A 81 -5.74 -2.36 1.64
N ALA A 82 -5.69 -3.04 0.49
CA ALA A 82 -6.83 -3.79 -0.05
C ALA A 82 -7.37 -4.83 0.93
N LEU A 83 -6.48 -5.71 1.41
CA LEU A 83 -6.79 -6.77 2.35
C LEU A 83 -7.16 -6.24 3.74
N GLY A 84 -6.54 -5.14 4.17
CA GLY A 84 -6.84 -4.47 5.42
C GLY A 84 -8.24 -3.85 5.44
N ARG A 85 -8.67 -3.26 4.33
CA ARG A 85 -10.01 -2.66 4.23
C ARG A 85 -11.11 -3.71 4.08
N TYR A 86 -10.90 -4.71 3.23
CA TYR A 86 -11.97 -5.60 2.75
C TYR A 86 -11.75 -7.09 2.96
N GLY A 87 -10.61 -7.51 3.51
CA GLY A 87 -10.30 -8.89 3.79
C GLY A 87 -10.85 -9.39 5.13
N SER A 88 -10.64 -10.69 5.38
CA SER A 88 -10.96 -11.36 6.63
C SER A 88 -10.13 -10.83 7.81
N ALA A 89 -10.45 -11.24 9.04
CA ALA A 89 -9.64 -10.89 10.20
C ALA A 89 -8.17 -11.38 10.10
N ALA A 90 -7.95 -12.53 9.43
CA ALA A 90 -6.60 -13.03 9.18
C ALA A 90 -5.85 -12.15 8.18
N ASP A 91 -6.52 -11.71 7.11
CA ASP A 91 -5.97 -10.80 6.11
C ASP A 91 -5.61 -9.45 6.74
N GLN A 92 -6.52 -8.90 7.56
CA GLN A 92 -6.29 -7.66 8.31
C GLN A 92 -5.05 -7.75 9.18
N LYS A 93 -4.86 -8.87 9.90
CA LYS A 93 -3.66 -9.08 10.72
C LYS A 93 -2.37 -9.05 9.88
N GLN A 94 -2.38 -9.71 8.71
CA GLN A 94 -1.21 -9.73 7.81
C GLN A 94 -0.95 -8.36 7.17
N ALA A 95 -2.01 -7.65 6.80
CA ALA A 95 -1.95 -6.28 6.28
C ALA A 95 -1.34 -5.33 7.31
N LEU A 96 -1.83 -5.34 8.55
CA LEU A 96 -1.29 -4.50 9.63
C LEU A 96 0.18 -4.81 9.91
N SER A 97 0.54 -6.09 9.97
CA SER A 97 1.95 -6.51 10.12
C SER A 97 2.83 -5.93 9.02
N THR A 98 2.37 -5.97 7.77
CA THR A 98 3.10 -5.45 6.60
C THR A 98 3.24 -3.93 6.66
N LEU A 99 2.15 -3.20 6.94
CA LEU A 99 2.18 -1.74 6.97
C LEU A 99 3.01 -1.20 8.14
N VAL A 100 2.93 -1.83 9.33
CA VAL A 100 3.77 -1.48 10.48
C VAL A 100 5.26 -1.72 10.18
N GLU A 101 5.59 -2.79 9.46
CA GLU A 101 6.97 -3.06 9.05
C GLU A 101 7.54 -2.00 8.09
N LEU A 102 6.67 -1.44 7.23
CA LEU A 102 7.03 -0.47 6.20
C LEU A 102 6.95 1.00 6.67
N GLY A 103 6.24 1.27 7.76
CA GLY A 103 6.07 2.61 8.33
C GLY A 103 7.37 3.33 8.76
N PRO A 104 8.34 2.68 9.44
CA PRO A 104 9.55 3.35 9.91
C PRO A 104 10.42 3.98 8.80
N ASN A 105 10.60 5.30 8.84
CA ASN A 105 11.40 6.05 7.85
C ASN A 105 12.87 5.64 7.83
N GLY A 106 13.46 5.43 9.01
CA GLY A 106 14.86 4.99 9.12
C GLY A 106 15.19 3.69 8.39
N LYS A 107 14.19 2.82 8.14
CA LYS A 107 14.37 1.54 7.44
C LYS A 107 13.97 1.60 5.96
N ASN A 108 12.85 2.24 5.64
CA ASN A 108 12.22 2.10 4.31
C ASN A 108 12.31 3.37 3.45
N GLY A 109 12.77 4.48 4.02
CA GLY A 109 12.83 5.78 3.35
C GLY A 109 11.48 6.49 3.32
N VAL A 110 11.53 7.81 3.19
CA VAL A 110 10.39 8.70 3.47
C VAL A 110 9.15 8.41 2.62
N PHE A 111 9.33 8.05 1.34
CA PHE A 111 8.20 7.81 0.42
C PHE A 111 7.46 6.50 0.73
N VAL A 112 8.19 5.43 1.04
CA VAL A 112 7.59 4.15 1.45
C VAL A 112 6.87 4.31 2.77
N SER A 113 7.49 5.01 3.73
CA SER A 113 6.88 5.32 5.02
C SER A 113 5.59 6.11 4.88
N MET A 114 5.57 7.18 4.08
CA MET A 114 4.34 7.95 3.84
C MET A 114 3.24 7.07 3.25
N ALA A 115 3.56 6.24 2.26
CA ALA A 115 2.58 5.33 1.65
C ALA A 115 2.03 4.32 2.67
N ALA A 116 2.89 3.73 3.50
CA ALA A 116 2.46 2.78 4.53
C ALA A 116 1.61 3.43 5.63
N LEU A 117 1.98 4.64 6.08
CA LEU A 117 1.22 5.39 7.08
C LEU A 117 -0.13 5.86 6.54
N ASN A 118 -0.19 6.31 5.29
CA ASN A 118 -1.46 6.64 4.62
C ASN A 118 -2.37 5.42 4.52
N ALA A 119 -1.83 4.24 4.20
CA ALA A 119 -2.59 3.00 4.18
C ALA A 119 -3.10 2.62 5.59
N LEU A 120 -2.28 2.78 6.64
CA LEU A 120 -2.74 2.60 8.04
C LEU A 120 -3.87 3.56 8.41
N ASP A 121 -3.77 4.81 7.98
CA ASP A 121 -4.80 5.82 8.21
C ASP A 121 -6.12 5.47 7.51
N ALA A 122 -6.01 5.04 6.26
CA ALA A 122 -7.10 4.56 5.41
C ALA A 122 -7.87 3.35 6.00
N LEU A 123 -7.23 2.54 6.85
CA LEU A 123 -7.88 1.43 7.55
C LEU A 123 -8.80 1.90 8.69
N GLY A 124 -8.65 3.13 9.18
CA GLY A 124 -9.43 3.66 10.29
C GLY A 124 -9.33 2.77 11.54
N ASN A 125 -10.47 2.46 12.15
CA ASN A 125 -10.53 1.62 13.37
C ASN A 125 -10.05 0.19 13.14
N LYS A 126 -9.98 -0.29 11.89
CA LYS A 126 -9.38 -1.60 11.59
C LYS A 126 -7.88 -1.64 11.90
N ALA A 127 -7.23 -0.48 12.03
CA ALA A 127 -5.84 -0.38 12.47
C ALA A 127 -5.65 -0.35 13.99
N ALA A 128 -6.73 -0.35 14.80
CA ALA A 128 -6.65 -0.39 16.26
C ALA A 128 -5.80 -1.54 16.83
N PRO A 129 -5.80 -2.77 16.27
CA PRO A 129 -4.90 -3.83 16.74
C PRO A 129 -3.41 -3.51 16.61
N ALA A 130 -3.03 -2.56 15.74
CA ALA A 130 -1.66 -2.10 15.57
C ALA A 130 -1.34 -0.83 16.41
N ALA A 131 -2.27 -0.34 17.23
CA ALA A 131 -2.11 0.92 17.97
C ALA A 131 -0.81 0.99 18.77
N GLN A 132 -0.48 -0.05 19.54
CA GLN A 132 0.76 -0.08 20.32
C GLN A 132 2.01 0.04 19.44
N ALA A 133 2.02 -0.63 18.28
CA ALA A 133 3.14 -0.57 17.35
C ALA A 133 3.24 0.81 16.68
N ILE A 134 2.11 1.45 16.37
CA ILE A 134 2.03 2.82 15.84
C ILE A 134 2.55 3.83 16.88
N GLN A 135 2.20 3.68 18.17
CA GLN A 135 2.71 4.55 19.24
C GLN A 135 4.23 4.42 19.41
N ALA A 136 4.77 3.22 19.26
CA ALA A 136 6.22 2.97 19.38
C ALA A 136 7.01 3.28 18.10
N MET A 137 6.35 3.68 17.01
CA MET A 137 7.00 3.81 15.71
C MET A 137 7.95 5.02 15.68
N PRO A 138 9.19 4.87 15.17
CA PRO A 138 10.10 6.00 15.04
C PRO A 138 9.67 6.92 13.88
N SER A 139 9.52 8.22 14.17
CA SER A 139 9.18 9.25 13.18
C SER A 139 10.38 9.79 12.40
N GLN A 140 11.60 9.58 12.90
CA GLN A 140 12.82 10.12 12.32
C GLN A 140 13.43 9.17 11.26
N GLY A 141 14.07 9.76 10.26
CA GLY A 141 14.80 9.04 9.22
C GLY A 141 15.44 10.02 8.23
N LYS A 142 16.34 9.49 7.39
CA LYS A 142 16.98 10.30 6.34
C LYS A 142 15.94 10.70 5.29
N VAL A 143 15.97 11.95 4.87
CA VAL A 143 15.12 12.48 3.79
C VAL A 143 16.00 12.99 2.66
N PRO A 144 15.56 12.90 1.39
CA PRO A 144 16.34 13.36 0.24
C PRO A 144 16.44 14.89 0.15
N ASP A 145 15.47 15.61 0.73
CA ASP A 145 15.41 17.06 0.78
C ASP A 145 14.66 17.47 2.06
N ALA A 146 15.05 18.59 2.67
CA ALA A 146 14.47 19.09 3.92
C ALA A 146 12.95 19.32 3.84
N ARG A 147 12.40 19.58 2.65
CA ARG A 147 10.95 19.70 2.43
C ARG A 147 10.17 18.45 2.82
N TYR A 148 10.82 17.28 2.84
CA TYR A 148 10.18 16.02 3.19
C TYR A 148 10.27 15.67 4.69
N ALA A 149 11.09 16.39 5.46
CA ALA A 149 11.26 16.17 6.89
C ALA A 149 9.95 16.16 7.70
N PRO A 150 8.93 16.99 7.41
CA PRO A 150 7.74 17.04 8.26
C PRO A 150 6.69 15.97 7.96
N TYR A 151 6.72 15.26 6.82
CA TYR A 151 5.58 14.42 6.42
C TYR A 151 5.38 13.19 7.31
N VAL A 152 6.43 12.38 7.50
CA VAL A 152 6.32 11.16 8.32
C VAL A 152 5.97 11.50 9.78
N PRO A 153 6.61 12.48 10.44
CA PRO A 153 6.21 12.90 11.78
C PRO A 153 4.75 13.33 11.88
N ARG A 154 4.25 14.12 10.92
CA ARG A 154 2.85 14.59 10.93
C ARG A 154 1.86 13.44 10.77
N LEU A 155 2.06 12.58 9.77
CA LEU A 155 1.20 11.41 9.56
C LEU A 155 1.17 10.49 10.78
N LEU A 156 2.33 10.31 11.41
CA LEU A 156 2.41 9.49 12.61
C LEU A 156 1.73 10.15 13.81
N GLU A 157 1.87 11.47 13.98
CA GLU A 157 1.19 12.23 15.03
C GLU A 157 -0.34 12.10 14.91
N ASP A 158 -0.89 12.24 13.70
CA ASP A 158 -2.32 12.09 13.43
C ASP A 158 -2.82 10.67 13.76
N LEU A 159 -2.09 9.64 13.32
CA LEU A 159 -2.39 8.24 13.64
C LEU A 159 -2.32 7.97 15.15
N GLN A 160 -1.30 8.50 15.83
CA GLN A 160 -1.11 8.34 17.27
C GLN A 160 -2.19 9.08 18.06
N ALA A 161 -2.66 10.23 17.58
CA ALA A 161 -3.75 10.97 18.19
C ALA A 161 -5.06 10.16 18.14
N ARG A 162 -5.37 9.54 16.99
CA ARG A 162 -6.55 8.66 16.85
C ARG A 162 -6.58 7.59 17.94
N PHE A 163 -5.52 6.80 18.07
CA PHE A 163 -5.51 5.66 19.00
C PHE A 163 -5.19 6.01 20.46
N ARG A 164 -4.82 7.26 20.78
CA ARG A 164 -4.80 7.75 22.16
C ARG A 164 -6.21 8.00 22.71
N SER A 165 -7.12 8.46 21.85
CA SER A 165 -8.49 8.79 22.24
C SER A 165 -9.39 7.58 22.51
N GLU A 166 -9.00 6.39 22.03
CA GLU A 166 -9.79 5.15 22.16
C GLU A 166 -9.40 4.29 23.38
N GLN A 167 -8.42 4.73 24.19
CA GLN A 167 -7.97 4.04 25.41
C GLN A 167 -8.41 4.73 26.72
N GLN A 168 -9.26 5.75 26.62
CA GLN A 168 -9.92 6.43 27.75
C GLN A 168 -11.41 6.09 27.76
#